data_AF-A0A3D3CH44-F1
#
_entry.id   AF-A0A3D3CH44-F1
#
_cell.length_a   1.000
_cell.length_b   1.000
_cell.length_c   1.000
_cell.angle_alpha   90.00
_cell.angle_beta   90.00
_cell.angle_gamma   90.00
#
_symmetry.space_group_name_H-M   'P 1'
#
loop_
_entity.id
_entity.type
_entity.pdbx_description
1 polymer ?
#
loop_
_entity_poly.entity_id
_entity_poly.type
_entity_poly.pdbx_seq_one_letter_code
_entity_poly.pdbx_strand_id
1 'polypeptide(L)' 'GVVESAEGKEIHLKVHSICMHGDNPAAVEMARSIRKTLEENGVMIATMREVLKG' A
#
# COMPACT_ATOMS: atom_id res chain seq x y z
N GLY A 1 9.56 -5.57 3.14
CA GLY A 1 9.64 -5.09 1.76
C GLY A 1 10.80 -4.12 1.63
N VAL A 2 11.14 -3.78 0.39
CA VAL A 2 12.18 -2.80 0.05
C VAL A 2 11.57 -1.74 -0.88
N VAL A 3 12.00 -0.49 -0.73
CA VAL A 3 11.74 0.60 -1.68
C VAL A 3 13.05 1.29 -2.03
N GLU A 4 13.15 1.85 -3.23
CA GLU A 4 14.29 2.67 -3.66
C GLU A 4 14.05 4.14 -3.29
N SER A 5 15.07 4.81 -2.73
CA SER A 5 15.04 6.25 -2.48
C SER A 5 15.27 7.05 -3.77
N ALA A 6 14.97 8.35 -3.75
CA ALA A 6 15.29 9.24 -4.89
C ALA A 6 16.80 9.32 -5.21
N GLU A 7 17.66 8.87 -4.30
CA GLU A 7 19.13 8.80 -4.46
C GLU A 7 19.60 7.39 -4.89
N GLY A 8 18.67 6.47 -5.17
CA GLY A 8 18.98 5.10 -5.62
C GLY A 8 19.31 4.12 -4.49
N LYS A 9 19.07 4.48 -3.23
CA LYS A 9 19.36 3.62 -2.08
C LYS A 9 18.15 2.74 -1.73
N GLU A 10 18.39 1.45 -1.54
CA GLU A 10 17.38 0.53 -1.00
C GLU A 10 17.10 0.78 0.49
N ILE A 11 15.82 0.94 0.82
CA ILE A 11 15.30 1.13 2.18
C ILE A 11 14.45 -0.09 2.55
N HIS A 12 14.79 -0.75 3.65
CA HIS A 12 14.03 -1.87 4.18
C HIS A 12 12.93 -1.39 5.12
N LEU A 13 11.72 -1.91 4.95
CA LEU A 13 10.56 -1.54 5.76
C LEU A 13 9.63 -2.72 6.03
N LYS A 14 9.14 -2.77 7.27
CA LYS A 14 8.01 -3.62 7.67
C LYS A 14 6.73 -2.82 7.49
N VAL A 15 5.98 -3.13 6.44
CA VAL A 15 4.75 -2.40 6.07
C VAL A 15 3.54 -3.11 6.66
N HIS A 16 2.69 -2.35 7.36
CA HIS A 16 1.39 -2.83 7.87
C HIS A 16 0.22 -2.05 7.26
N SER A 17 0.45 -0.81 6.83
CA SER A 17 -0.55 0.06 6.22
C SER A 17 0.08 0.95 5.16
N ILE A 18 -0.73 1.36 4.18
CA ILE A 18 -0.38 2.35 3.17
C ILE A 18 -1.31 3.55 3.37
N CYS A 19 -0.75 4.75 3.50
CA CYS A 19 -1.54 5.98 3.54
C CYS A 19 -2.01 6.33 2.12
N MET A 20 -3.28 6.70 1.98
CA MET A 20 -3.88 7.07 0.69
C MET A 20 -4.63 8.39 0.82
N HIS A 21 -4.58 9.20 -0.23
CA HIS A 21 -5.37 10.41 -0.36
C HIS A 21 -6.57 10.16 -1.30
N GLY A 22 -7.65 10.92 -1.09
CA GLY A 22 -8.87 10.89 -1.88
C GLY A 22 -9.41 12.30 -2.14
N ASP A 23 -8.49 13.25 -2.21
CA ASP A 23 -8.70 14.69 -2.34
C ASP A 23 -9.23 15.10 -3.72
N ASN A 24 -9.07 14.26 -4.74
CA ASN A 24 -9.58 14.49 -6.09
C ASN A 24 -9.93 13.16 -6.81
N PRO A 25 -10.69 13.20 -7.93
CA PRO A 25 -11.07 11.99 -8.65
C PRO A 25 -9.90 11.11 -9.11
N ALA A 26 -8.78 11.71 -9.52
CA ALA A 26 -7.60 10.95 -9.94
C ALA A 26 -6.96 10.17 -8.77
N ALA A 27 -6.97 10.73 -7.56
CA ALA A 27 -6.50 10.04 -6.36
C ALA A 27 -7.38 8.81 -6.03
N VAL A 28 -8.69 8.91 -6.22
CA VAL A 28 -9.61 7.78 -6.03
C VAL A 28 -9.36 6.69 -7.07
N GLU A 29 -9.14 7.05 -8.33
CA GLU A 29 -8.80 6.07 -9.38
C GLU A 29 -7.45 5.39 -9.11
N MET A 30 -6.46 6.12 -8.60
CA MET A 30 -5.20 5.55 -8.15
C MET A 30 -5.41 4.54 -7.01
N ALA A 31 -6.23 4.87 -6.01
CA ALA A 31 -6.56 3.97 -4.90
C ALA A 31 -7.27 2.70 -5.39
N ARG A 32 -8.19 2.80 -6.36
CA ARG A 32 -8.84 1.64 -6.98
C ARG A 32 -7.83 0.74 -7.70
N SER A 33 -6.91 1.34 -8.47
CA SER A 33 -5.88 0.60 -9.20
C SER A 33 -4.93 -0.15 -8.26
N ILE A 34 -4.49 0.51 -7.17
CA ILE A 34 -3.64 -0.11 -6.15
C ILE A 34 -4.37 -1.26 -5.47
N ARG A 35 -5.62 -1.07 -5.04
CA ARG A 35 -6.43 -2.12 -4.43
C ARG A 35 -6.56 -3.34 -5.34
N LYS A 36 -6.92 -3.13 -6.61
CA LYS A 36 -7.06 -4.20 -7.59
C LYS A 36 -5.75 -4.98 -7.75
N THR A 37 -4.64 -4.27 -7.96
CA THR A 37 -3.31 -4.90 -8.12
C THR A 37 -2.91 -5.73 -6.90
N LEU A 38 -3.15 -5.22 -5.69
CA LEU A 38 -2.86 -5.94 -4.45
C LEU A 38 -3.69 -7.24 -4.35
N GLU A 39 -4.99 -7.15 -4.59
CA GLU A 39 -5.89 -8.31 -4.54
C GLU A 39 -5.53 -9.36 -5.61
N GLU A 40 -5.19 -8.94 -6.84
CA GLU A 40 -4.74 -9.82 -7.92
C GLU A 40 -3.44 -10.56 -7.58
N ASN A 41 -2.58 -9.96 -6.75
CA ASN A 41 -1.35 -10.58 -6.26
C ASN A 41 -1.55 -11.34 -4.93
N GLY A 42 -2.80 -11.59 -4.53
CA GLY A 42 -3.13 -12.37 -3.33
C GLY A 42 -2.92 -11.62 -2.01
N VAL A 43 -2.75 -10.30 -2.04
CA VAL A 43 -2.64 -9.49 -0.83
C VAL A 43 -4.05 -9.20 -0.29
N MET A 44 -4.33 -9.70 0.91
CA MET A 44 -5.57 -9.43 1.62
C MET A 44 -5.56 -8.00 2.20
N ILE A 45 -6.55 -7.20 1.83
CA ILE A 45 -6.79 -5.90 2.47
C ILE A 45 -7.66 -6.13 3.71
N ALA A 46 -7.14 -5.72 4.86
CA ALA A 46 -7.77 -5.90 6.15
C ALA A 46 -7.63 -4.63 7.02
N THR A 47 -8.42 -4.56 8.08
CA THR A 47 -8.29 -3.48 9.07
C THR A 47 -6.98 -3.63 9.85
N MET A 48 -6.45 -2.52 10.35
CA MET A 48 -5.23 -2.56 11.18
C MET A 48 -5.35 -3.49 12.39
N ARG A 49 -6.56 -3.66 12.94
CA ARG A 49 -6.79 -4.58 14.05
C ARG A 49 -6.54 -6.03 13.66
N GLU A 50 -6.92 -6.43 12.45
CA GLU A 50 -6.70 -7.79 11.95
C GLU A 50 -5.21 -8.00 11.63
N VAL A 51 -4.56 -7.00 11.02
CA VAL A 51 -3.14 -7.04 10.67
C VAL A 51 -2.24 -7.15 11.91
N LEU A 52 -2.54 -6.44 13.00
CA LEU A 52 -1.72 -6.42 14.22
C LEU A 52 -2.00 -7.58 15.18
N LYS A 53 -3.09 -8.32 14.97
CA LYS A 53 -3.45 -9.49 15.79
C LYS A 53 -2.88 -10.80 15.25
N GLY A 54 -2.42 -10.81 14.00
CA GLY A 54 -1.61 -11.89 13.42
C GLY A 54 -0.14 -11.72 13.79
#